data_AF-M1EFB2-F1
#
_entry.id   AF-M1EFB2-F1
#
_cell.length_a   1.000
_cell.length_b   1.000
_cell.length_c   1.000
_cell.angle_alpha   90.00
_cell.angle_beta   90.00
_cell.angle_gamma   90.00
#
_symmetry.space_group_name_H-M   'P 1'
#
loop_
_entity.id
_entity.type
_entity.pdbx_description
1 polymer ?
#
loop_
_entity_poly.entity_id
_entity_poly.type
_entity_poly.pdbx_seq_one_letter_code
_entity_poly.pdbx_strand_id
1 'polypeptide(L)'
;GSYLCFLDSDDVMMPQRVRLQLEAAAQHPTSIIGCRVRREPPKSTERYTRWINQLTPDQLLTQVFTSHGPTVIMPTWFCSRAWFFHVGPFDEGGQGVPEDLLFFYDHLRKGGGVVRVDQSLLLYRYLPDAATHSVL
;
A
#
# COMPACT_ATOMS: atom_id res chain seq x y z
N GLY A 1 -19.25 -1.99 0.52
CA GLY A 1 -19.08 -0.85 1.43
C GLY A 1 -18.46 0.34 0.71
N SER A 2 -18.50 1.53 1.31
CA SER A 2 -18.01 2.79 0.72
C SER A 2 -16.49 2.91 0.63
N TYR A 3 -15.77 2.04 1.34
CA TYR A 3 -14.31 1.96 1.34
C TYR A 3 -13.85 0.58 0.89
N LEU A 4 -12.64 0.53 0.36
CA LEU A 4 -11.92 -0.68 -0.02
C LEU A 4 -10.73 -0.86 0.94
N CYS A 5 -10.54 -2.08 1.42
CA CYS A 5 -9.39 -2.48 2.22
C CYS A 5 -8.73 -3.66 1.49
N PHE A 6 -7.50 -3.45 1.04
CA PHE A 6 -6.75 -4.46 0.29
C PHE A 6 -6.03 -5.39 1.28
N LEU A 7 -5.89 -6.67 0.92
CA LEU A 7 -5.17 -7.65 1.72
C LEU A 7 -4.79 -8.81 0.79
N ASP A 8 -3.51 -9.16 0.76
CA ASP A 8 -3.07 -10.36 0.06
C ASP A 8 -3.42 -11.60 0.88
N SER A 9 -3.76 -12.69 0.20
CA SER A 9 -4.27 -13.91 0.85
C SER A 9 -3.28 -14.56 1.82
N ASP A 10 -2.00 -14.30 1.61
CA ASP A 10 -0.89 -14.76 2.41
C ASP A 10 -0.47 -13.75 3.49
N ASP A 11 -1.11 -12.60 3.64
CA ASP A 11 -0.80 -11.66 4.72
C ASP A 11 -1.72 -11.80 5.94
N VAL A 12 -1.35 -11.17 7.07
CA VAL A 12 -2.19 -11.14 8.27
C VAL A 12 -2.57 -9.70 8.61
N MET A 13 -3.88 -9.45 8.64
CA MET A 13 -4.46 -8.20 9.11
C MET A 13 -4.43 -8.11 10.64
N MET A 14 -3.90 -7.01 11.19
CA MET A 14 -3.93 -6.77 12.63
C MET A 14 -5.33 -6.27 13.08
N PRO A 15 -5.79 -6.57 14.32
CA PRO A 15 -7.18 -6.34 14.75
C PRO A 15 -7.73 -4.91 14.59
N GLN A 16 -6.86 -3.89 14.62
CA GLN A 16 -7.26 -2.48 14.56
C GLN A 16 -7.14 -1.87 13.15
N ARG A 17 -6.70 -2.64 12.16
CA ARG A 17 -6.38 -2.12 10.82
C ARG A 17 -7.56 -1.39 10.18
N VAL A 18 -8.71 -2.08 10.08
CA VAL A 18 -9.91 -1.53 9.43
C VAL A 18 -10.38 -0.26 10.13
N ARG A 19 -10.47 -0.27 11.47
CA ARG A 19 -10.94 0.88 12.24
C ARG A 19 -10.05 2.11 12.04
N LEU A 20 -8.74 1.97 12.26
CA LEU A 20 -7.81 3.09 12.21
C LEU A 20 -7.62 3.65 10.80
N GLN A 21 -7.58 2.78 9.78
CA GLN A 21 -7.47 3.24 8.39
C GLN A 21 -8.78 3.86 7.89
N LEU A 22 -9.94 3.38 8.36
CA LEU A 22 -11.24 4.01 8.07
C LEU A 22 -11.33 5.42 8.67
N GLU A 23 -10.92 5.60 9.93
CA GLU A 23 -10.88 6.91 10.59
C GLU A 23 -10.00 7.90 9.79
N ALA A 24 -8.83 7.46 9.32
CA ALA A 24 -7.95 8.28 8.48
C ALA A 24 -8.54 8.55 7.09
N ALA A 25 -9.16 7.55 6.44
CA ALA A 25 -9.75 7.69 5.11
C ALA A 25 -10.95 8.65 5.11
N ALA A 26 -11.73 8.68 6.20
CA ALA A 26 -12.84 9.61 6.34
C ALA A 26 -12.39 11.08 6.35
N GLN A 27 -11.18 11.35 6.82
CA GLN A 27 -10.57 12.69 6.81
C GLN A 27 -9.87 13.01 5.48
N HIS A 28 -9.56 11.99 4.67
CA HIS A 28 -8.77 12.12 3.44
C HIS A 28 -9.43 11.30 2.30
N PRO A 29 -10.60 11.75 1.80
CA PRO A 29 -11.44 10.94 0.90
C PRO A 29 -10.80 10.65 -0.47
N THR A 30 -9.80 11.42 -0.87
CA THR A 30 -9.04 11.27 -2.14
C THR A 30 -7.65 10.69 -1.93
N SER A 31 -7.37 10.08 -0.76
CA SER A 31 -6.06 9.52 -0.44
C SER A 31 -6.07 8.00 -0.39
N ILE A 32 -4.90 7.43 -0.71
CA ILE A 32 -4.59 6.06 -0.29
C ILE A 32 -4.04 6.14 1.14
N ILE A 33 -4.68 5.39 2.03
CA ILE A 33 -4.25 5.23 3.42
C ILE A 33 -3.46 3.93 3.54
N GLY A 34 -2.17 4.02 3.85
CA GLY A 34 -1.33 2.88 4.23
C GLY A 34 -1.19 2.72 5.74
N CYS A 35 -0.33 1.80 6.16
CA CYS A 35 0.07 1.61 7.54
C CYS A 35 1.53 1.17 7.63
N ARG A 36 2.12 1.14 8.83
CA ARG A 36 3.40 0.46 9.02
C ARG A 36 3.21 -1.04 8.94
N VAL A 37 4.25 -1.74 8.54
CA VAL A 37 4.23 -3.20 8.40
C VAL A 37 5.27 -3.89 9.26
N ARG A 38 5.03 -5.17 9.55
CA ARG A 38 6.03 -6.13 10.04
C ARG A 38 6.21 -7.22 9.00
N ARG A 39 7.31 -7.94 9.05
CA ARG A 39 7.62 -9.05 8.12
C ARG A 39 7.76 -10.35 8.90
N GLU A 40 7.26 -11.44 8.33
CA GLU A 40 7.50 -12.81 8.78
C GLU A 40 8.12 -13.61 7.62
N PRO A 41 9.34 -14.17 7.75
CA PRO A 41 10.20 -14.08 8.92
C PRO A 41 10.72 -12.65 9.14
N PRO A 42 11.09 -12.30 10.38
CA PRO A 42 11.70 -11.02 10.68
C PRO A 42 12.93 -10.76 9.81
N LYS A 43 13.14 -9.50 9.41
CA LYS A 43 14.25 -9.02 8.56
C LYS A 43 14.17 -9.37 7.06
N SER A 44 13.08 -9.98 6.60
CA SER A 44 12.79 -10.05 5.16
C SER A 44 12.75 -8.62 4.59
N THR A 45 13.54 -8.37 3.54
CA THR A 45 13.73 -7.04 2.92
C THR A 45 13.97 -5.91 3.95
N GLU A 46 14.83 -6.14 4.94
CA GLU A 46 14.96 -5.27 6.13
C GLU A 46 15.17 -3.78 5.80
N ARG A 47 16.05 -3.47 4.85
CA ARG A 47 16.33 -2.08 4.43
C ARG A 47 15.09 -1.38 3.91
N TYR A 48 14.31 -2.08 3.09
CA TYR A 48 13.08 -1.56 2.52
C TYR A 48 12.00 -1.37 3.59
N THR A 49 11.79 -2.40 4.43
CA THR A 49 10.84 -2.34 5.55
C THR A 49 11.17 -1.20 6.51
N ARG A 50 12.45 -0.95 6.78
CA ARG A 50 12.91 0.19 7.59
C ARG A 50 12.57 1.52 6.92
N TRP A 51 12.87 1.65 5.63
CA TRP A 51 12.59 2.87 4.86
C TRP A 51 11.11 3.21 4.88
N ILE A 52 10.21 2.34 4.40
CA ILE A 52 8.76 2.62 4.33
C ILE A 52 8.14 2.93 5.70
N ASN A 53 8.66 2.35 6.79
CA ASN A 53 8.14 2.56 8.14
C ASN A 53 8.66 3.87 8.79
N GLN A 54 9.75 4.45 8.29
CA GLN A 54 10.41 5.62 8.89
C GLN A 54 10.18 6.93 8.15
N LEU A 55 9.64 6.91 6.93
CA LEU A 55 9.31 8.15 6.19
C LEU A 55 8.43 9.06 7.04
N THR A 56 8.72 10.36 7.12
CA THR A 56 7.80 11.34 7.69
C THR A 56 6.56 11.54 6.81
N PRO A 57 5.47 12.15 7.30
CA PRO A 57 4.30 12.45 6.49
C PRO A 57 4.62 13.18 5.17
N ASP A 58 5.47 14.21 5.21
CA ASP A 58 5.88 14.96 4.00
C ASP A 58 6.73 14.10 3.06
N GLN A 59 7.52 13.18 3.62
CA GLN A 59 8.30 12.22 2.85
C GLN A 59 7.44 11.19 2.12
N LEU A 60 6.22 10.92 2.58
CA LEU A 60 5.30 10.02 1.88
C LEU A 60 4.99 10.50 0.47
N LEU A 61 4.96 11.81 0.21
CA LEU A 61 4.74 12.37 -1.13
C LEU A 61 6.05 12.69 -1.84
N THR A 62 7.05 13.25 -1.14
CA THR A 62 8.29 13.69 -1.79
C THR A 62 9.22 12.54 -2.18
N GLN A 63 9.03 11.33 -1.62
CA GLN A 63 9.88 10.17 -1.90
C GLN A 63 9.22 9.13 -2.83
N VAL A 64 8.00 9.38 -3.35
CA VAL A 64 7.25 8.42 -4.18
C VAL A 64 7.94 8.02 -5.49
N PHE A 65 8.74 8.93 -6.08
CA PHE A 65 9.44 8.69 -7.34
C PHE A 65 10.91 8.27 -7.15
N THR A 66 11.33 7.96 -5.93
CA THR A 66 12.65 7.34 -5.72
C THR A 66 12.61 5.87 -6.16
N SER A 67 13.78 5.23 -6.33
CA SER A 67 13.90 3.82 -6.77
C SER A 67 13.23 2.79 -5.84
N HIS A 68 12.59 3.22 -4.76
CA HIS A 68 11.96 2.36 -3.75
C HIS A 68 10.45 2.64 -3.60
N GLY A 69 9.85 3.55 -4.37
CA GLY A 69 8.40 3.78 -4.34
C GLY A 69 7.59 2.52 -4.71
N PRO A 70 6.34 2.38 -4.24
CA PRO A 70 5.54 3.37 -3.51
C PRO A 70 5.91 3.49 -2.02
N THR A 71 5.61 4.65 -1.42
CA THR A 71 5.92 4.99 0.00
C THR A 71 4.94 4.38 1.00
N VAL A 72 3.76 3.98 0.52
CA VAL A 72 2.83 3.08 1.21
C VAL A 72 2.63 1.84 0.33
N ILE A 73 2.98 0.68 0.86
CA ILE A 73 3.07 -0.54 0.05
C ILE A 73 1.71 -1.22 -0.07
N MET A 74 1.46 -1.89 -1.20
CA MET A 74 0.46 -2.95 -1.21
C MET A 74 0.90 -4.09 -0.27
N PRO A 75 -0.04 -4.81 0.37
CA PRO A 75 -1.48 -4.63 0.31
C PRO A 75 -2.01 -3.71 1.43
N THR A 76 -1.21 -2.78 1.97
CA THR A 76 -1.64 -1.94 3.11
C THR A 76 -2.76 -0.96 2.77
N TRP A 77 -3.07 -0.78 1.50
CA TRP A 77 -3.97 0.27 1.04
C TRP A 77 -5.39 0.15 1.59
N PHE A 78 -5.92 1.31 1.93
CA PHE A 78 -7.31 1.53 2.28
C PHE A 78 -7.74 2.86 1.65
N CYS A 79 -8.83 2.88 0.89
CA CYS A 79 -9.25 4.08 0.17
C CYS A 79 -10.77 4.10 -0.06
N SER A 80 -11.29 5.28 -0.42
CA SER A 80 -12.68 5.42 -0.85
C SER A 80 -12.93 4.63 -2.13
N ARG A 81 -14.01 3.86 -2.18
CA ARG A 81 -14.44 3.14 -3.40
C ARG A 81 -14.70 4.12 -4.55
N ALA A 82 -15.29 5.29 -4.24
CA ALA A 82 -15.55 6.31 -5.24
C ALA A 82 -14.25 6.87 -5.83
N TRP A 83 -13.24 7.08 -4.98
CA TRP A 83 -11.93 7.54 -5.44
C TRP A 83 -11.21 6.46 -6.27
N PHE A 84 -11.24 5.20 -5.83
CA PHE A 84 -10.70 4.08 -6.61
C PHE A 84 -11.29 4.03 -8.03
N PHE A 85 -12.62 4.13 -8.17
CA PHE A 85 -13.25 4.17 -9.49
C PHE A 85 -12.92 5.43 -10.30
N HIS A 86 -12.68 6.56 -9.65
CA HIS A 86 -12.20 7.76 -10.32
C HIS A 86 -10.78 7.58 -10.88
N VAL A 87 -9.89 6.87 -10.15
CA VAL A 87 -8.55 6.53 -10.62
C VAL A 87 -8.61 5.53 -11.77
N GLY A 88 -9.46 4.51 -11.68
CA GLY A 88 -9.65 3.49 -12.71
C GLY A 88 -9.35 2.08 -12.19
N PRO A 89 -9.61 1.03 -12.98
CA PRO A 89 -9.26 -0.34 -12.60
C PRO A 89 -7.73 -0.52 -12.56
N PHE A 90 -7.29 -1.64 -11.97
CA PHE A 90 -5.92 -2.12 -12.17
C PHE A 90 -5.70 -2.51 -13.63
N ASP A 91 -4.45 -2.43 -14.08
CA ASP A 91 -4.06 -2.90 -15.41
C ASP A 91 -4.06 -4.45 -15.43
N GLU A 92 -4.87 -5.03 -16.31
CA GLU A 92 -5.02 -6.50 -16.46
C GLU A 92 -4.17 -7.05 -17.63
N GLY A 93 -3.14 -6.31 -18.08
CA GLY A 93 -2.32 -6.64 -19.24
C GLY A 93 -1.50 -7.94 -19.16
N GLY A 94 -1.51 -8.62 -18.00
CA GLY A 94 -0.98 -9.98 -17.85
C GLY A 94 0.24 -10.09 -16.93
N GLN A 95 0.96 -11.21 -17.05
CA GLN A 95 2.10 -11.53 -16.19
C GLN A 95 3.21 -10.47 -16.26
N GLY A 96 3.66 -10.00 -15.10
CA GLY A 96 4.75 -9.03 -14.97
C GLY A 96 4.33 -7.56 -15.07
N VAL A 97 3.05 -7.28 -15.33
CA VAL A 97 2.51 -5.91 -15.20
C VAL A 97 2.55 -5.52 -13.71
N PRO A 98 3.15 -4.38 -13.34
CA PRO A 98 3.14 -3.89 -11.96
C PRO A 98 1.87 -3.06 -11.73
N GLU A 99 0.73 -3.72 -11.70
CA GLU A 99 -0.60 -3.10 -11.75
C GLU A 99 -0.85 -2.17 -10.55
N ASP A 100 -0.31 -2.53 -9.39
CA ASP A 100 -0.37 -1.69 -8.20
C ASP A 100 0.45 -0.40 -8.37
N LEU A 101 1.69 -0.48 -8.85
CA LEU A 101 2.53 0.68 -9.08
C LEU A 101 1.93 1.63 -10.12
N LEU A 102 1.38 1.08 -11.21
CA LEU A 102 0.71 1.85 -12.25
C LEU A 102 -0.50 2.60 -11.68
N PHE A 103 -1.36 1.90 -10.93
CA PHE A 103 -2.49 2.53 -10.25
C PHE A 103 -2.02 3.62 -9.27
N PHE A 104 -0.96 3.38 -8.49
CA PHE A 104 -0.42 4.35 -7.55
C PHE A 104 0.01 5.64 -8.25
N TYR A 105 0.66 5.54 -9.40
CA TYR A 105 1.05 6.71 -10.17
C TYR A 105 -0.13 7.45 -10.80
N ASP A 106 -1.13 6.74 -11.31
CA ASP A 106 -2.35 7.39 -11.82
C ASP A 106 -3.18 8.05 -10.73
N HIS A 107 -3.22 7.44 -9.55
CA HIS A 107 -3.76 8.05 -8.33
C HIS A 107 -3.10 9.40 -8.03
N LEU A 108 -1.76 9.46 -8.04
CA LEU A 108 -1.02 10.71 -7.80
C LEU A 108 -1.25 11.74 -8.93
N ARG A 109 -1.24 11.31 -10.20
CA ARG A 109 -1.48 12.20 -11.36
C ARG A 109 -2.86 12.87 -11.32
N LYS A 110 -3.85 12.20 -10.72
CA LYS A 110 -5.21 12.73 -10.52
C LYS A 110 -5.36 13.59 -9.26
N GLY A 111 -4.26 13.88 -8.56
CA GLY A 111 -4.27 14.71 -7.35
C GLY A 111 -4.57 13.95 -6.07
N GLY A 112 -4.43 12.61 -6.09
CA GLY A 112 -4.63 11.77 -4.93
C GLY A 112 -3.53 11.93 -3.89
N GLY A 113 -3.90 11.89 -2.61
CA GLY A 113 -2.96 12.00 -1.49
C GLY A 113 -2.41 10.65 -1.01
N VAL A 114 -1.35 10.69 -0.20
CA VAL A 114 -0.79 9.51 0.46
C VAL A 114 -0.70 9.79 1.94
N VAL A 115 -1.36 8.96 2.74
CA VAL A 115 -1.38 9.07 4.21
C VAL A 115 -1.01 7.72 4.80
N ARG A 116 -0.29 7.71 5.92
CA ARG A 116 0.05 6.47 6.64
C ARG A 116 -0.45 6.56 8.07
N VAL A 117 -1.20 5.55 8.51
CA VAL A 117 -1.42 5.34 9.94
C VAL A 117 -0.11 4.81 10.53
N ASP A 118 0.49 5.56 11.44
CA ASP A 118 1.80 5.27 12.03
C ASP A 118 1.80 4.16 13.10
N GLN A 119 1.08 3.08 12.80
CA GLN A 119 1.01 1.85 13.60
C GLN A 119 1.25 0.63 12.71
N SER A 120 1.87 -0.41 13.27
CA SER A 120 2.03 -1.69 12.58
C SER A 120 0.69 -2.41 12.49
N LEU A 121 0.02 -2.32 11.35
CA LEU A 121 -1.34 -2.85 11.17
C LEU A 121 -1.44 -4.01 10.17
N LEU A 122 -0.31 -4.38 9.55
CA LEU A 122 -0.22 -5.52 8.65
C LEU A 122 1.09 -6.30 8.90
N LEU A 123 0.97 -7.63 8.95
CA LEU A 123 2.10 -8.55 8.91
C LEU A 123 2.20 -9.11 7.50
N TYR A 124 3.27 -8.74 6.81
CA TYR A 124 3.60 -9.25 5.49
C TYR A 124 4.30 -10.61 5.65
N ARG A 125 3.71 -11.69 5.16
CA ARG A 125 4.36 -13.02 5.21
C ARG A 125 5.09 -13.29 3.90
N TYR A 126 6.36 -13.62 4.02
CA TYR A 126 7.15 -14.08 2.88
C TYR A 126 6.91 -15.57 2.69
N LEU A 127 6.54 -15.95 1.46
CA LEU A 127 6.47 -17.33 1.02
C LEU A 127 7.60 -17.60 0.00
N PRO A 128 8.32 -18.73 0.08
CA PRO A 128 9.38 -19.07 -0.88
C PRO A 128 8.90 -19.10 -2.34
N ASP A 129 7.65 -19.50 -2.58
CA ASP A 129 7.05 -19.61 -3.90
C ASP A 129 6.27 -18.33 -4.32
N ALA A 130 6.52 -17.20 -3.65
CA ALA A 130 5.87 -15.94 -4.00
C ALA A 130 6.20 -15.51 -5.44
N ALA A 131 5.20 -14.91 -6.11
CA ALA A 131 5.28 -14.55 -7.53
C ALA A 131 6.43 -13.60 -7.89
N THR A 132 7.00 -12.89 -6.90
CA THR A 132 8.17 -12.02 -7.04
C THR A 132 9.38 -12.72 -7.69
N HIS A 133 9.48 -14.05 -7.59
CA HIS A 133 10.55 -14.84 -8.22
C HIS A 133 10.16 -15.50 -9.55
N SER A 134 8.91 -15.33 -10.00
CA SER A 134 8.32 -16.02 -11.16
C SER A 134 8.21 -15.16 -12.42
N VAL A 135 8.51 -13.86 -12.31
CA VAL A 135 8.59 -12.95 -13.46
C VAL A 135 10.02 -13.02 -14.01
N LEU A 136 10.18 -13.65 -15.17
CA LEU A 136 11.45 -13.79 -15.91
C LEU A 136 11.68 -12.59 -16.84
#